data_AF-A0A939Y0N5-F1
#
_entry.id   AF-A0A939Y0N5-F1
#
_cell.length_a   1.000
_cell.length_b   1.000
_cell.length_c   1.000
_cell.angle_alpha   90.00
_cell.angle_beta   90.00
_cell.angle_gamma   90.00
#
_symmetry.space_group_name_H-M   'P 1'
#
loop_
_entity.id
_entity.type
_entity.pdbx_description
1 polymer ?
#
loop_
_entity_poly.entity_id
_entity_poly.type
_entity_poly.pdbx_seq_one_letter_code
_entity_poly.pdbx_strand_id
1 'polypeptide(L)'
;MGNYFKRSVDKQEIESAYRVYENYTVYKGTQVRVGEYKKETDEIFIMFDDEAAGKAAGIKPRIDSDDKEYRYYEVYVSESEVLDIYEVRKPVKGFPFVSPEIVYHKKEGVWLPWHDFGTPLKEDEWI
;
A
#
# COMPACT_ATOMS: atom_id res chain seq x y z
N MET A 1 9.83 0.86 33.82
CA MET A 1 9.21 -0.46 33.62
C MET A 1 7.90 -0.24 32.86
N GLY A 2 7.87 -0.54 31.57
CA GLY A 2 6.67 -0.37 30.75
C GLY A 2 5.67 -1.49 31.05
N ASN A 3 4.41 -1.13 31.28
CA ASN A 3 3.32 -2.10 31.39
C ASN A 3 3.08 -2.72 30.01
N TYR A 4 3.61 -3.92 29.78
CA TYR A 4 3.24 -4.74 28.63
C TYR A 4 1.83 -5.29 28.87
N PHE A 5 0.92 -5.03 27.92
CA PHE A 5 -0.44 -5.55 27.99
C PHE A 5 -0.39 -7.09 27.94
N LYS A 6 -0.85 -7.73 29.02
CA LYS A 6 -0.87 -9.19 29.25
C LYS A 6 -2.07 -9.90 28.59
N ARG A 7 -2.76 -9.22 27.66
CA ARG A 7 -3.99 -9.66 27.01
C ARG A 7 -3.69 -9.89 25.53
N SER A 8 -4.17 -11.00 24.98
CA SER A 8 -4.26 -11.19 23.54
C SER A 8 -5.10 -10.06 22.95
N VAL A 9 -4.48 -9.22 22.13
CA VAL A 9 -5.18 -8.19 21.35
C VAL A 9 -5.89 -8.92 20.22
N ASP A 10 -7.21 -8.75 20.11
CA ASP A 10 -7.96 -9.42 19.05
C ASP A 10 -7.75 -8.72 17.69
N LYS A 11 -8.08 -9.42 16.60
CA LYS A 11 -7.93 -8.90 15.23
C LYS A 11 -8.69 -7.59 14.99
N GLN A 12 -9.85 -7.41 15.64
CA GLN A 12 -10.67 -6.21 15.50
C GLN A 12 -10.06 -5.00 16.24
N GLU A 13 -9.43 -5.23 17.39
CA GLU A 13 -8.63 -4.23 18.10
C GLU A 13 -7.40 -3.81 17.29
N ILE A 14 -6.75 -4.76 16.60
CA ILE A 14 -5.63 -4.47 15.70
C ILE A 14 -6.12 -3.64 14.49
N GLU A 15 -7.19 -4.07 13.83
CA GLU A 15 -7.79 -3.37 12.68
C GLU A 15 -8.36 -1.99 13.05
N SER A 16 -8.72 -1.76 14.32
CA SER A 16 -9.14 -0.44 14.83
C SER A 16 -7.98 0.43 15.37
N ALA A 17 -6.80 -0.15 15.59
CA ALA A 17 -5.62 0.56 16.09
C ALA A 17 -4.87 1.35 15.00
N TYR A 18 -5.07 1.01 13.73
CA TYR A 18 -4.54 1.74 12.59
C TYR A 18 -5.59 1.86 11.49
N ARG A 19 -5.46 2.88 10.65
CA ARG A 19 -6.22 2.97 9.41
C ARG A 19 -5.30 2.56 8.26
N VAL A 20 -5.66 1.52 7.52
CA VAL A 20 -5.10 1.26 6.18
C VAL A 20 -5.72 2.30 5.28
N TYR A 21 -4.97 3.36 5.01
CA TYR A 21 -5.48 4.43 4.18
C TYR A 21 -5.25 4.13 2.72
N GLU A 22 -4.03 3.77 2.34
CA GLU A 22 -3.58 3.79 0.95
C GLU A 22 -2.46 2.76 0.76
N ASN A 23 -2.53 2.01 -0.34
CA ASN A 23 -1.42 1.20 -0.85
C ASN A 23 -0.55 2.09 -1.74
N TYR A 24 0.74 1.85 -1.75
CA TYR A 24 1.70 2.60 -2.57
C TYR A 24 2.69 1.68 -3.27
N THR A 25 3.33 2.22 -4.29
CA THR A 25 4.48 1.64 -4.98
C THR A 25 5.38 2.75 -5.48
N VAL A 26 6.56 2.41 -6.00
CA VAL A 26 7.42 3.32 -6.73
C VAL A 26 7.34 2.99 -8.22
N TYR A 27 6.78 3.91 -9.01
CA TYR A 27 6.73 3.80 -10.47
C TYR A 27 7.58 4.90 -11.10
N LYS A 28 8.55 4.51 -11.94
CA LYS A 28 9.51 5.43 -12.59
C LYS A 28 10.16 6.44 -11.62
N GLY A 29 10.51 5.99 -10.42
CA GLY A 29 11.14 6.81 -9.38
C GLY A 29 10.20 7.74 -8.61
N THR A 30 8.89 7.65 -8.84
CA THR A 30 7.86 8.42 -8.10
C THR A 30 7.03 7.49 -7.23
N GLN A 31 6.80 7.86 -5.98
CA GLN A 31 5.82 7.17 -5.14
C GLN A 31 4.39 7.49 -5.64
N VAL A 32 3.63 6.45 -5.92
CA VAL A 32 2.26 6.55 -6.44
C VAL A 32 1.33 5.67 -5.63
N ARG A 33 0.03 6.02 -5.60
CA ARG A 33 -0.99 5.19 -4.97
C ARG A 33 -1.28 3.98 -5.85
N VAL A 34 -1.54 2.86 -5.21
CA VAL A 34 -1.96 1.60 -5.83
C VAL A 34 -3.43 1.39 -5.52
N GLY A 35 -4.21 1.11 -6.57
CA GLY A 35 -5.62 0.73 -6.45
C GLY A 35 -5.80 -0.75 -6.74
N GLU A 36 -6.66 -1.06 -7.72
CA GLU A 36 -7.00 -2.44 -8.06
C GLU A 36 -5.91 -3.17 -8.84
N TYR A 37 -5.83 -4.49 -8.65
CA TYR A 37 -5.08 -5.42 -9.48
C TYR A 37 -6.04 -6.22 -10.35
N LYS A 38 -5.81 -6.18 -11.67
CA LYS A 38 -6.55 -6.94 -12.67
C LYS A 38 -5.79 -8.23 -12.97
N LYS A 39 -6.30 -9.33 -12.41
CA LYS A 39 -5.68 -10.65 -12.54
C LYS A 39 -5.71 -11.18 -13.97
N GLU A 40 -6.69 -10.80 -14.78
CA GLU A 40 -6.83 -11.30 -16.14
C GLU A 40 -5.75 -10.77 -17.08
N THR A 41 -5.20 -9.60 -16.78
CA THR A 41 -4.18 -8.91 -17.59
C THR A 41 -2.86 -8.72 -16.85
N ASP A 42 -2.77 -9.17 -15.60
CA ASP A 42 -1.64 -8.91 -14.69
C ASP A 42 -1.28 -7.41 -14.64
N GLU A 43 -2.31 -6.56 -14.53
CA GLU A 43 -2.15 -5.11 -14.50
C GLU A 43 -2.50 -4.53 -13.13
N ILE A 44 -1.75 -3.53 -12.72
CA ILE A 44 -1.98 -2.79 -11.49
C ILE A 44 -2.39 -1.37 -11.83
N PHE A 45 -3.50 -0.93 -11.24
CA PHE A 45 -3.94 0.45 -11.31
C PHE A 45 -3.08 1.31 -10.39
N ILE A 46 -2.44 2.33 -10.94
CA ILE A 46 -1.69 3.34 -10.19
C ILE A 46 -2.25 4.74 -10.42
N MET A 47 -2.13 5.60 -9.41
CA MET A 47 -2.59 6.98 -9.44
C MET A 47 -1.51 7.91 -8.87
N PHE A 48 -1.24 8.99 -9.58
CA PHE A 48 -0.33 10.05 -9.15
C PHE A 48 -1.10 11.10 -8.35
N ASP A 49 -0.61 11.39 -7.14
CA ASP A 49 -1.12 12.49 -6.31
C ASP A 49 -0.63 13.87 -6.80
N ASP A 50 0.43 13.89 -7.62
CA ASP A 50 1.02 15.11 -8.18
C ASP A 50 0.92 15.12 -9.72
N GLU A 51 0.28 16.15 -10.28
CA GLU A 51 0.09 16.32 -11.72
C GLU A 51 1.43 16.44 -12.47
N ALA A 52 2.42 17.13 -11.90
CA ALA A 52 3.70 17.31 -12.56
C ALA A 52 4.45 15.98 -12.70
N ALA A 53 4.40 15.12 -11.68
CA ALA A 53 4.94 13.78 -11.71
C ALA A 53 4.23 12.88 -12.72
N GLY A 54 2.89 12.93 -12.77
CA GLY A 54 2.12 12.20 -13.78
C GLY A 54 2.49 12.59 -15.22
N LYS A 55 2.66 13.89 -15.49
CA LYS A 55 3.15 14.39 -16.78
C LYS A 55 4.58 13.94 -17.08
N ALA A 56 5.48 14.03 -16.10
CA ALA A 56 6.87 13.62 -16.26
C ALA A 56 7.00 12.11 -16.54
N ALA A 57 6.11 11.30 -15.99
CA ALA A 57 6.01 9.87 -16.27
C ALA A 57 5.40 9.54 -17.66
N GLY A 58 4.92 10.55 -18.39
CA GLY A 58 4.31 10.42 -19.72
C GLY A 58 2.86 9.97 -19.70
N ILE A 59 2.17 10.07 -18.56
CA ILE A 59 0.79 9.62 -18.40
C ILE A 59 -0.17 10.71 -18.93
N LYS A 60 -1.14 10.29 -19.74
CA LYS A 60 -2.20 11.18 -20.22
C LYS A 60 -3.24 11.33 -19.11
N PRO A 61 -3.73 12.56 -18.83
CA PRO A 61 -4.77 12.73 -17.83
C PRO A 61 -6.05 12.04 -18.28
N ARG A 62 -6.69 11.32 -17.37
CA ARG A 62 -8.10 10.95 -17.48
C ARG A 62 -8.93 12.18 -17.15
N ILE A 63 -9.77 12.56 -18.09
CA ILE A 63 -10.71 13.68 -17.93
C ILE A 63 -12.06 13.06 -17.59
N ASP A 64 -12.61 13.38 -16.43
CA ASP A 64 -13.98 13.01 -16.11
C ASP A 64 -14.93 13.81 -17.02
N SER A 65 -15.87 13.13 -17.66
CA SER A 65 -16.65 13.69 -18.77
C SER A 65 -17.51 14.89 -18.37
N ASP A 66 -17.82 14.98 -17.08
CA ASP A 66 -18.77 15.95 -16.54
C ASP A 66 -18.07 17.19 -15.95
N ASP A 67 -16.76 17.11 -15.70
CA ASP A 67 -16.01 18.23 -15.14
C ASP A 67 -14.59 18.30 -15.72
N LYS A 68 -14.43 19.10 -16.77
CA LYS A 68 -13.15 19.28 -17.51
C LYS A 68 -12.03 19.87 -16.65
N GLU A 69 -12.33 20.30 -15.42
CA GLU A 69 -11.35 20.82 -14.46
C GLU A 69 -10.65 19.70 -13.67
N TYR A 70 -11.28 18.54 -13.48
CA TYR A 70 -10.65 17.43 -12.75
C TYR A 70 -9.88 16.51 -13.69
N ARG A 71 -8.55 16.55 -13.57
CA ARG A 71 -7.62 15.70 -14.31
C ARG A 71 -6.90 14.77 -13.35
N TYR A 72 -7.19 13.48 -13.47
CA TYR A 72 -6.48 12.45 -12.71
C TYR A 72 -5.41 11.84 -13.61
N TYR A 73 -4.20 11.69 -13.08
CA TYR A 73 -3.10 10.99 -13.75
C TYR A 73 -3.08 9.57 -13.21
N GLU A 74 -3.78 8.69 -13.89
CA GLU A 74 -3.97 7.30 -13.49
C GLU A 74 -3.81 6.38 -14.71
N VAL A 75 -3.31 5.18 -14.48
CA VAL A 75 -3.01 4.22 -15.56
C VAL A 75 -2.95 2.79 -15.01
N TYR A 76 -3.28 1.82 -15.85
CA TYR A 76 -2.95 0.41 -15.61
C TYR A 76 -1.55 0.14 -16.16
N VAL A 77 -0.67 -0.39 -15.33
CA VAL A 77 0.69 -0.78 -15.70
C VAL A 77 0.86 -2.27 -15.48
N SER A 78 1.81 -2.89 -16.20
CA SER A 78 2.10 -4.30 -15.93
C SER A 78 2.58 -4.47 -14.50
N GLU A 79 2.15 -5.53 -13.84
CA GLU A 79 2.59 -5.91 -12.50
C GLU A 79 4.12 -6.06 -12.42
N SER A 80 4.79 -6.36 -13.53
CA SER A 80 6.26 -6.41 -13.65
C SER A 80 6.96 -5.03 -13.62
N GLU A 81 6.25 -3.95 -13.92
CA GLU A 81 6.81 -2.58 -13.96
C GLU A 81 6.82 -1.91 -12.58
N VAL A 82 6.08 -2.46 -11.61
CA VAL A 82 6.00 -1.92 -10.25
C VAL A 82 6.83 -2.77 -9.31
N LEU A 83 7.73 -2.10 -8.61
CA LEU A 83 8.54 -2.67 -7.54
C LEU A 83 7.94 -2.23 -6.21
N ASP A 84 8.04 -3.10 -5.21
CA ASP A 84 7.78 -2.71 -3.82
C ASP A 84 6.37 -2.14 -3.60
N ILE A 85 5.35 -3.00 -3.62
CA ILE A 85 3.98 -2.60 -3.24
C ILE A 85 3.89 -2.68 -1.73
N TYR A 86 3.50 -1.61 -1.06
CA TYR A 86 3.40 -1.54 0.40
C TYR A 86 2.21 -0.71 0.90
N GLU A 87 1.73 -1.08 2.08
CA GLU A 87 0.79 -0.31 2.89
C GLU A 87 1.53 0.61 3.85
N VAL A 88 1.03 1.85 4.00
CA VAL A 88 1.42 2.74 5.09
C VAL A 88 0.32 2.75 6.14
N ARG A 89 0.69 2.49 7.40
CA ARG A 89 -0.22 2.33 8.53
C ARG A 89 -0.04 3.46 9.52
N LYS A 90 -1.07 4.28 9.67
CA LYS A 90 -1.06 5.39 10.63
C LYS A 90 -1.78 4.97 11.92
N PRO A 91 -1.11 5.02 13.09
CA PRO A 91 -1.75 4.74 14.37
C PRO A 91 -2.89 5.72 14.65
N VAL A 92 -3.99 5.22 15.24
CA VAL A 92 -5.06 6.08 15.76
C VAL A 92 -4.58 6.73 17.06
N LYS A 93 -4.80 8.05 17.20
CA LYS A 93 -4.38 8.83 18.38
C LYS A 93 -4.88 8.16 19.68
N GLY A 94 -3.94 7.80 20.56
CA GLY A 94 -4.24 7.16 21.85
C GLY A 94 -3.97 5.65 21.89
N PHE A 95 -3.65 5.01 20.76
CA PHE A 95 -3.25 3.61 20.71
C PHE A 95 -1.72 3.46 20.48
N PRO A 96 -0.98 2.80 21.39
CA PRO A 96 0.43 2.49 21.16
C PRO A 96 0.55 1.33 20.16
N PHE A 97 0.91 1.63 18.92
CA PHE A 97 1.23 0.64 17.89
C PHE A 97 2.73 0.33 17.89
N VAL A 98 3.11 -0.95 17.92
CA VAL A 98 4.52 -1.42 18.00
C VAL A 98 4.95 -2.21 16.76
N SER A 99 4.14 -2.21 15.70
CA SER A 99 4.40 -2.94 14.44
C SER A 99 4.86 -1.95 13.36
N PRO A 100 5.57 -2.40 12.29
CA PRO A 100 6.11 -1.47 11.30
C PRO A 100 5.04 -0.59 10.66
N GLU A 101 5.37 0.70 10.52
CA GLU A 101 4.54 1.70 9.84
C GLU A 101 4.36 1.38 8.35
N ILE A 102 5.31 0.64 7.75
CA ILE A 102 5.30 0.23 6.35
C ILE A 102 5.28 -1.30 6.27
N VAL A 103 4.31 -1.85 5.55
CA VAL A 103 4.18 -3.29 5.33
C VAL A 103 4.22 -3.58 3.83
N TYR A 104 5.15 -4.42 3.39
CA TYR A 104 5.27 -4.80 1.99
C TYR A 104 4.32 -5.96 1.65
N HIS A 105 3.64 -5.85 0.51
CA HIS A 105 2.87 -6.92 -0.13
C HIS A 105 3.67 -7.58 -1.25
N LYS A 106 4.45 -6.78 -1.97
CA LYS A 106 5.40 -7.22 -2.99
C LYS A 106 6.70 -6.51 -2.72
N LYS A 107 7.84 -7.21 -2.72
CA LYS A 107 9.16 -6.61 -2.57
C LYS A 107 10.11 -7.18 -3.61
N GLU A 108 10.82 -6.33 -4.34
CA GLU A 108 11.79 -6.72 -5.38
C GLU A 108 11.21 -7.72 -6.41
N GLY A 109 9.95 -7.54 -6.79
CA GLY A 109 9.28 -8.43 -7.74
C GLY A 109 8.62 -9.68 -7.12
N VAL A 110 8.85 -9.96 -5.84
CA VAL A 110 8.32 -11.15 -5.16
C VAL A 110 7.11 -10.78 -4.30
N TRP A 111 5.98 -11.46 -4.50
CA TRP A 111 4.84 -11.37 -3.61
C TRP A 111 5.18 -11.99 -2.26
N LEU A 112 5.03 -11.20 -1.21
CA LEU A 112 5.22 -11.66 0.15
C LEU A 112 3.96 -12.37 0.62
N PRO A 113 4.08 -13.51 1.33
CA PRO A 113 2.94 -14.17 1.92
C PRO A 113 2.24 -13.21 2.87
N TRP A 114 0.91 -13.18 2.82
CA TRP A 114 0.11 -12.35 3.69
C TRP A 114 0.34 -12.78 5.15
N HIS A 115 1.01 -11.94 5.92
CA HIS A 115 1.06 -12.09 7.37
C HIS A 115 -0.29 -11.68 7.98
N ASP A 116 -1.08 -12.66 8.42
CA ASP A 116 -2.23 -12.39 9.28
C ASP A 116 -1.68 -11.82 10.61
N PHE A 117 -2.14 -10.62 10.97
CA PHE A 117 -1.65 -9.87 12.12
C PHE A 117 -2.06 -10.58 13.41
N GLY A 118 -1.21 -11.48 13.91
CA GLY A 118 -1.47 -12.17 15.16
C GLY A 118 -0.42 -13.19 15.60
N THR A 119 0.39 -13.72 14.69
CA THR A 119 1.39 -14.73 15.03
C THR A 119 2.77 -14.23 14.60
N PRO A 120 3.71 -13.97 15.53
CA PRO A 120 5.10 -13.79 15.13
C PRO A 120 5.58 -15.08 14.47
N LEU A 121 6.05 -14.99 13.21
CA LEU A 121 6.80 -16.11 12.63
C LEU A 121 7.99 -16.38 13.52
N LYS A 122 8.25 -17.66 13.74
CA LYS A 122 9.52 -18.07 14.31
C LYS A 122 10.61 -17.95 13.24
N GLU A 123 11.84 -17.65 13.67
CA GLU A 123 13.01 -17.44 12.81
C GLU A 123 13.35 -18.60 11.86
N ASP A 124 12.70 -19.76 12.01
CA ASP A 124 12.86 -20.97 11.22
C ASP A 124 11.85 -21.13 10.06
N GLU A 125 10.92 -20.19 9.86
CA GLU A 125 9.92 -20.24 8.78
C GLU A 125 10.25 -19.33 7.58
N TRP A 126 11.48 -18.80 7.52
CA TRP A 126 12.00 -18.13 6.33
C TRP A 126 12.41 -19.21 5.30
N ILE A 127 11.78 -19.20 4.11
CA ILE A 127 12.24 -19.97 2.94
C ILE A 127 13.35 -19.18 2.24
#